data_AF-A0A5J5C7Q5-F1
#
_entry.id   AF-A0A5J5C7Q5-F1
#
_cell.length_a   1.000
_cell.length_b   1.000
_cell.length_c   1.000
_cell.angle_alpha   90.00
_cell.angle_beta   90.00
_cell.angle_gamma   90.00
#
_symmetry.space_group_name_H-M   'P 1'
#
loop_
_entity.id
_entity.type
_entity.pdbx_description
1 polymer ?
#
loop_
_entity_poly.entity_id
_entity_poly.type
_entity_poly.pdbx_seq_one_letter_code
_entity_poly.pdbx_strand_id
1 'polypeptide(L)' 'MKKLSLKPPERVASLQAVWDEPGSADQGPCGGFSHQYWCVCDYLGLPYREEVQWGSGGDHRSSG' A
#
# COMPACT_ATOMS: atom_id res chain seq x y z
N MET A 1 15.06 8.48 2.17
CA MET A 1 14.63 7.33 2.99
C MET A 1 14.86 7.66 4.46
N LYS A 2 13.88 7.40 5.33
CA LYS A 2 14.09 7.50 6.79
C LYS A 2 15.00 6.35 7.23
N LYS A 3 16.02 6.63 8.04
CA LYS A 3 16.96 5.61 8.53
C LYS A 3 16.35 4.90 9.74
N LEU A 4 16.11 3.60 9.62
CA LEU A 4 15.72 2.76 10.76
C LEU A 4 16.98 2.37 11.55
N SER A 5 16.99 2.64 12.85
CA SER A 5 18.08 2.25 13.75
C SER A 5 17.48 1.45 14.91
N LEU A 6 17.82 0.17 15.00
CA LEU A 6 17.39 -0.72 16.07
C LEU A 6 18.61 -1.24 16.85
N LYS A 7 18.45 -1.40 18.16
CA LYS A 7 19.38 -2.15 18.99
C LYS A 7 18.77 -3.50 19.35
N PRO A 8 19.53 -4.60 19.25
CA PRO A 8 20.86 -4.69 18.64
C PRO A 8 20.77 -4.68 17.08
N PRO A 9 21.83 -4.25 16.35
CA PRO A 9 21.78 -3.91 14.92
C PRO A 9 21.45 -5.09 14.00
N GLU A 10 21.76 -6.32 14.41
CA GLU A 10 21.41 -7.55 13.71
C GLU A 10 19.90 -7.70 13.48
N ARG A 11 19.06 -7.07 14.32
CA ARG A 11 17.60 -7.10 14.14
C ARG A 11 17.14 -6.38 12.88
N VAL A 12 17.90 -5.39 12.41
CA VAL A 12 17.59 -4.72 11.13
C VAL A 12 17.79 -5.70 9.98
N ALA A 13 18.86 -6.49 10.00
CA ALA A 13 19.16 -7.47 8.96
C ALA A 13 18.12 -8.60 8.93
N SER A 14 17.70 -9.11 10.10
CA SER A 14 16.63 -10.11 10.17
C SER A 14 15.30 -9.57 9.62
N LEU A 15 14.97 -8.32 9.92
CA LEU A 15 13.73 -7.70 9.46
C LEU A 15 13.75 -7.42 7.95
N GLN A 16 14.89 -7.00 7.41
CA GLN A 16 15.07 -6.86 5.96
C GLN A 16 14.85 -8.19 5.24
N ALA A 17 15.42 -9.29 5.74
CA ALA A 17 15.23 -10.61 5.13
C ALA A 17 13.75 -11.05 5.10
N VAL A 18 12.95 -10.65 6.08
CA VAL A 18 11.50 -10.91 6.11
C VAL A 18 10.74 -10.04 5.12
N TRP A 19 11.16 -8.79 4.91
CA TRP A 19 10.52 -7.88 3.96
C TRP A 19 10.92 -8.11 2.51
N ASP A 20 12.15 -8.58 2.27
CA ASP A 20 12.65 -8.95 0.95
C ASP A 20 12.12 -10.31 0.50
N GLU A 21 11.63 -11.14 1.43
CA GLU A 21 10.86 -12.32 1.07
C GLU A 21 9.64 -11.86 0.26
N PRO A 22 9.39 -12.41 -0.94
CA PRO A 22 8.27 -12.03 -1.79
C PRO A 22 6.97 -12.56 -1.19
N GLY A 23 6.59 -12.02 -0.04
CA GLY A 23 5.29 -12.21 0.57
C GLY A 23 4.26 -11.65 -0.37
N SER A 24 3.34 -12.50 -0.79
CA SER A 24 2.17 -12.21 -1.60
C SER A 24 1.29 -11.14 -0.95
N ALA A 25 1.70 -9.89 -1.01
CA ALA A 25 0.72 -8.84 -1.13
C ALA A 25 0.07 -9.11 -2.49
N ASP A 26 -1.02 -9.88 -2.49
CA ASP A 26 -2.02 -9.81 -3.54
C ASP A 26 -2.53 -8.38 -3.47
N GLN A 27 -1.74 -7.48 -4.05
CA GLN A 27 -2.04 -6.09 -4.20
C GLN A 27 -3.23 -6.11 -5.13
N GLY A 28 -4.43 -6.12 -4.55
CA GLY A 28 -5.71 -6.28 -5.25
C GLY A 28 -5.81 -5.34 -6.46
N PRO A 29 -6.89 -5.42 -7.25
CA PRO A 29 -6.96 -4.81 -8.58
C PRO A 29 -6.30 -3.43 -8.65
N CYS A 30 -5.38 -3.27 -9.62
CA CYS A 30 -4.52 -2.09 -9.79
C CYS A 30 -3.43 -1.89 -8.72
N GLY A 31 -2.83 -2.98 -8.20
CA GLY A 31 -1.64 -2.87 -7.36
C GLY A 31 -1.91 -2.27 -5.97
N GLY A 32 -3.13 -2.40 -5.47
CA GLY A 32 -3.50 -1.95 -4.12
C GLY A 32 -3.65 -0.43 -3.97
N PHE A 33 -3.83 0.32 -5.07
CA PHE A 33 -4.02 1.78 -5.05
C PHE A 33 -5.12 2.21 -4.07
N SER A 34 -6.24 1.52 -4.10
CA SER A 34 -7.37 1.69 -3.18
C SER A 34 -6.93 1.69 -1.70
N HIS A 35 -6.15 0.69 -1.30
CA HIS A 35 -5.63 0.55 0.06
C HIS A 35 -4.62 1.66 0.38
N GLN A 36 -3.73 1.97 -0.56
CA GLN A 36 -2.73 3.04 -0.39
C GLN A 36 -3.41 4.41 -0.21
N TYR A 37 -4.43 4.71 -0.99
CA TYR A 37 -5.20 5.95 -0.90
C TYR A 37 -5.86 6.09 0.48
N TRP A 38 -6.48 5.03 0.98
CA TRP A 38 -7.04 5.00 2.33
C TRP A 38 -5.99 5.30 3.41
N CYS A 39 -4.82 4.63 3.37
CA CYS A 39 -3.72 4.87 4.31
C CYS A 39 -3.22 6.32 4.30
N VAL A 40 -3.16 6.96 3.13
CA VAL A 40 -2.73 8.35 3.00
C VAL A 40 -3.76 9.31 3.58
N CYS A 41 -5.05 9.08 3.33
CA CYS A 41 -6.13 9.87 3.92
C CYS A 41 -6.10 9.81 5.45
N ASP A 42 -5.96 8.61 6.02
CA ASP A 42 -5.85 8.42 7.48
C ASP A 42 -4.63 9.17 8.05
N TYR A 43 -3.45 8.99 7.44
CA TYR A 43 -2.22 9.67 7.88
C TYR A 43 -2.31 11.21 7.83
N LEU A 44 -3.01 11.77 6.85
CA LEU A 44 -3.18 13.21 6.68
C LEU A 44 -4.40 13.78 7.42
N GLY A 45 -5.23 12.93 8.04
CA GLY A 45 -6.51 13.33 8.65
C GLY A 45 -7.52 13.89 7.64
N LEU A 46 -7.42 13.50 6.38
CA LEU A 46 -8.32 13.94 5.31
C LEU A 46 -9.51 12.99 5.22
N PRO A 47 -10.71 13.49 4.87
CA PRO A 47 -11.86 12.62 4.62
C PRO A 47 -11.55 11.69 3.45
N TYR A 48 -11.61 10.39 3.71
CA TYR A 48 -11.52 9.37 2.69
C TYR A 48 -12.72 9.44 1.76
N ARG A 49 -12.47 9.44 0.44
CA ARG A 49 -13.50 9.54 -0.60
C ARG A 49 -13.54 8.27 -1.43
N GLU A 50 -14.62 7.53 -1.31
CA GLU A 50 -14.78 6.27 -2.03
C GLU A 50 -14.69 6.49 -3.54
N GLU A 51 -15.17 7.63 -4.07
CA GLU A 51 -15.18 7.98 -5.50
C GLU A 51 -13.79 7.90 -6.18
N VAL A 52 -12.72 8.13 -5.41
CA VAL A 52 -11.33 8.08 -5.89
C VAL A 52 -10.87 6.65 -6.16
N GLN A 53 -11.48 5.64 -5.52
CA GLN A 53 -11.19 4.23 -5.80
C GLN A 53 -11.80 3.73 -7.11
N TRP A 54 -12.92 4.33 -7.55
CA TRP A 54 -13.67 3.86 -8.74
C TRP A 54 -12.95 4.18 -10.06
N GLY A 55 -12.05 5.16 -10.07
CA GLY A 55 -11.18 5.44 -11.24
C GLY A 55 -10.22 4.30 -11.59
N SER A 56 -10.09 3.29 -10.71
CA SER A 56 -9.23 2.11 -10.93
C SER A 56 -10.01 0.80 -10.99
N GLY A 57 -11.33 0.81 -10.74
CA GLY A 57 -12.12 -0.42 -10.57
C GLY A 57 -13.51 -0.43 -11.20
N GLY A 58 -13.96 0.63 -11.86
CA GLY A 58 -15.29 0.69 -12.46
C GLY A 58 -15.38 1.64 -13.64
N ASP A 59 -14.92 1.18 -14.81
CA ASP A 59 -15.70 1.19 -16.06
C ASP A 59 -14.85 0.63 -17.22
N HIS A 60 -14.90 -0.69 -17.39
CA HIS A 60 -14.75 -1.34 -18.70
C HIS A 60 -16.08 -2.01 -19.06
N ARG A 61 -17.22 -1.38 -18.69
CA ARG A 61 -18.52 -1.84 -19.15
C ARG A 61 -18.83 -1.12 -20.47
N SER A 62 -18.47 -1.79 -21.56
CA SER A 62 -19.01 -1.63 -22.92
C SER A 62 -19.73 -0.32 -23.20
N SER A 63 -19.02 0.65 -23.78
CA SER A 63 -19.66 1.55 -24.74
C SER A 63 -19.97 0.74 -25.99
N GLY A 64 -21.26 0.45 -26.20
CA GLY A 64 -21.80 0.05 -27.49
C GLY A 64 -21.81 1.20 -28.49
#